data_AF-A0A0E1X105-F1
#
_entry.id   AF-A0A0E1X105-F1
#
_cell.length_a   1.000
_cell.length_b   1.000
_cell.length_c   1.000
_cell.angle_alpha   90.00
_cell.angle_beta   90.00
_cell.angle_gamma   90.00
#
_symmetry.space_group_name_H-M   'P 1'
#
loop_
_entity.id
_entity.type
_entity.pdbx_description
1 polymer ?
#
loop_
_entity_poly.entity_id
_entity_poly.type
_entity_poly.pdbx_seq_one_letter_code
_entity_poly.pdbx_strand_id
1 'polypeptide(L)'
;SGWFENIHRTRIGSPYVVVEMARAVAHPVVGFEANGGFLLGDDVALKTGLLRRLPTRDAVLPAVAVLAQAKDQGMRLSEMVATLPSRFMKADRVKEVPGDRAAPFLHAIETSQSFRSNFSPLIAEPEAISTVDGVRMAFANGDTVHFRQSGNAPEMRIYIETDSAEKTDRMLSEFIAKLSETI
;
A
#
# COMPACT_ATOMS: atom_id res chain seq x y z
N SER A 1 4.18 -0.60 13.05
CA SER A 1 5.46 -1.19 13.48
C SER A 1 6.32 -0.21 14.27
N GLY A 2 6.28 1.11 14.00
CA GLY A 2 7.11 2.08 14.74
C GLY A 2 8.61 1.98 14.40
N TRP A 3 8.97 1.23 13.36
CA TRP A 3 10.36 1.00 12.96
C TRP A 3 10.97 2.15 12.17
N PHE A 4 10.12 3.06 11.67
CA PHE A 4 10.52 4.21 10.88
C PHE A 4 9.88 5.45 11.47
N GLU A 5 10.71 6.43 11.82
CA GLU A 5 10.26 7.75 12.27
C GLU A 5 9.70 8.58 11.11
N ASN A 6 10.27 8.42 9.91
CA ASN A 6 9.91 9.18 8.72
C ASN A 6 9.35 8.24 7.64
N ILE A 7 8.06 8.38 7.33
CA ILE A 7 7.37 7.61 6.28
C ILE A 7 6.69 8.58 5.32
N HIS A 8 7.18 8.61 4.10
CA HIS A 8 6.62 9.44 3.02
C HIS A 8 5.81 8.55 2.07
N ARG A 9 4.52 8.85 1.92
CA ARG A 9 3.64 8.15 0.98
C ARG A 9 3.61 8.90 -0.34
N THR A 10 3.77 8.17 -1.43
CA THR A 10 3.79 8.72 -2.79
C THR A 10 2.65 8.14 -3.63
N ARG A 11 2.45 8.70 -4.82
CA ARG A 11 1.66 8.04 -5.87
C ARG A 11 2.32 6.72 -6.27
N ILE A 12 1.50 5.75 -6.67
CA ILE A 12 1.98 4.46 -7.17
C ILE A 12 2.77 4.68 -8.46
N GLY A 13 3.98 4.13 -8.52
CA GLY A 13 4.92 4.24 -9.63
C GLY A 13 6.30 4.65 -9.15
N SER A 14 7.32 3.89 -9.57
CA SER A 14 8.73 4.15 -9.20
C SER A 14 9.23 5.58 -9.48
N PRO A 15 8.78 6.33 -10.51
CA PRO A 15 9.21 7.73 -10.66
C PRO A 15 8.83 8.61 -9.46
N TYR A 16 7.66 8.42 -8.86
CA TYR A 16 7.23 9.20 -7.70
C TYR A 16 8.02 8.83 -6.45
N VAL A 17 8.33 7.55 -6.27
CA VAL A 17 9.18 7.05 -5.18
C VAL A 17 10.58 7.66 -5.29
N VAL A 18 11.21 7.61 -6.46
CA VAL A 18 12.57 8.14 -6.67
C VAL A 18 12.62 9.66 -6.44
N VAL A 19 11.61 10.40 -6.92
CA VAL A 19 11.53 11.86 -6.69
C VAL A 19 11.45 12.17 -5.19
N GLU A 20 10.69 11.41 -4.42
CA GLU A 20 10.56 11.63 -2.98
C GLU A 20 11.83 11.21 -2.23
N MET A 21 12.45 10.09 -2.61
CA MET A 21 13.75 9.68 -2.07
C MET A 21 14.82 10.75 -2.28
N ALA A 22 14.83 11.40 -3.46
CA ALA A 22 15.77 12.48 -3.76
C ALA A 22 15.53 13.76 -2.93
N ARG A 23 14.36 13.90 -2.31
CA ARG A 23 14.00 15.02 -1.42
C ARG A 23 14.18 14.69 0.06
N ALA A 24 14.50 13.45 0.39
CA ALA A 24 14.69 13.03 1.77
C ALA A 24 15.81 13.83 2.41
N VAL A 25 15.59 14.25 3.66
CA VAL A 25 16.60 14.93 4.49
C VAL A 25 17.35 13.93 5.36
N ALA A 26 16.66 12.88 5.80
CA ALA A 26 17.23 11.80 6.61
C ALA A 26 17.74 10.66 5.72
N HIS A 27 18.98 10.23 5.99
CA HIS A 27 19.66 9.14 5.29
C HIS A 27 20.12 8.05 6.28
N PRO A 28 20.23 6.77 5.85
CA PRO A 28 19.97 6.28 4.50
C PRO A 28 18.48 6.24 4.16
N VAL A 29 18.14 6.49 2.89
CA VAL A 29 16.77 6.43 2.37
C VAL A 29 16.57 5.18 1.51
N VAL A 30 15.42 4.56 1.70
CA VAL A 30 14.94 3.44 0.88
C VAL A 30 13.53 3.74 0.41
N GLY A 31 13.20 3.25 -0.79
CA GLY A 31 11.86 3.26 -1.32
C GLY A 31 11.42 1.83 -1.62
N PHE A 32 10.13 1.56 -1.59
CA PHE A 32 9.60 0.30 -2.10
C PHE A 32 8.15 0.48 -2.54
N GLU A 33 7.67 -0.47 -3.34
CA GLU A 33 6.28 -0.56 -3.74
C GLU A 33 5.67 -1.90 -3.29
N ALA A 34 4.35 -1.97 -3.20
CA ALA A 34 3.64 -3.20 -2.84
C ALA A 34 3.88 -4.38 -3.82
N ASN A 35 4.45 -4.12 -5.00
CA ASN A 35 4.87 -5.15 -5.95
C ASN A 35 6.18 -5.88 -5.53
N GLY A 36 6.80 -5.47 -4.42
CA GLY A 36 8.04 -6.05 -3.88
C GLY A 36 9.32 -5.40 -4.42
N GLY A 37 9.23 -4.49 -5.39
CA GLY A 37 10.37 -3.74 -5.88
C GLY A 37 10.91 -2.80 -4.81
N PHE A 38 12.18 -2.96 -4.47
CA PHE A 38 12.89 -2.17 -3.46
C PHE A 38 13.91 -1.24 -4.14
N LEU A 39 14.08 -0.03 -3.64
CA LEU A 39 14.95 1.01 -4.20
C LEU A 39 15.90 1.47 -3.10
N LEU A 40 17.19 1.30 -3.32
CA LEU A 40 18.22 1.72 -2.38
C LEU A 40 18.75 3.11 -2.78
N GLY A 41 18.49 4.12 -1.94
CA GLY A 41 18.85 5.51 -2.23
C GLY A 41 20.32 5.86 -1.97
N ASP A 42 20.93 5.16 -1.02
CA ASP A 42 22.28 5.44 -0.52
C ASP A 42 23.16 4.20 -0.55
N ASP A 43 24.47 4.42 -0.60
CA ASP A 43 25.43 3.35 -0.36
C ASP A 43 25.35 2.92 1.11
N VAL A 44 25.30 1.61 1.37
CA VAL A 44 25.20 1.04 2.72
C VAL A 44 26.45 0.22 3.03
N ALA A 45 27.16 0.62 4.08
CA ALA A 45 28.27 -0.16 4.60
C ALA A 45 27.76 -1.44 5.28
N LEU A 46 28.27 -2.59 4.85
CA LEU A 46 27.98 -3.89 5.46
C LEU A 46 29.16 -4.32 6.34
N LYS A 47 28.98 -5.39 7.15
CA LYS A 47 30.09 -6.00 7.92
C LYS A 47 31.30 -6.29 7.03
N THR A 48 31.04 -6.67 5.77
CA THR A 48 32.04 -6.88 4.73
C THR A 48 31.59 -6.20 3.44
N GLY A 49 32.29 -5.14 3.03
CA GLY A 49 32.07 -4.48 1.75
C GLY A 49 31.01 -3.37 1.79
N LEU A 50 30.75 -2.83 0.60
CA LEU A 50 29.85 -1.71 0.38
C LEU A 50 28.74 -2.14 -0.58
N LEU A 51 27.50 -2.03 -0.15
CA LEU A 51 26.34 -2.18 -1.03
C LEU A 51 26.08 -0.83 -1.70
N ARG A 52 26.34 -0.75 -3.00
CA ARG A 52 26.13 0.48 -3.79
C ARG A 52 24.63 0.76 -3.95
N ARG A 53 24.27 2.04 -3.92
CA ARG A 53 22.93 2.51 -4.20
C ARG A 53 22.43 2.02 -5.55
N LEU A 54 21.14 1.74 -5.62
CA LEU A 54 20.44 1.38 -6.85
C LEU A 54 19.04 1.99 -6.76
N PRO A 55 18.87 3.28 -7.16
CA PRO A 55 17.60 3.99 -7.06
C PRO A 55 16.62 3.60 -8.19
N THR A 56 16.48 2.29 -8.39
CA THR A 56 15.49 1.64 -9.25
C THR A 56 15.07 0.34 -8.56
N ARG A 57 13.98 -0.28 -9.04
CA ARG A 57 13.45 -1.49 -8.42
C ARG A 57 14.45 -2.63 -8.52
N ASP A 58 14.77 -3.21 -7.38
CA ASP A 58 15.54 -4.43 -7.20
C ASP A 58 14.69 -5.46 -6.46
N ALA A 59 14.70 -6.69 -6.96
CA ALA A 59 14.05 -7.85 -6.34
C ALA A 59 15.04 -8.73 -5.57
N VAL A 60 16.34 -8.65 -5.89
CA VAL A 60 17.39 -9.48 -5.29
C VAL A 60 17.71 -9.00 -3.89
N LEU A 61 17.94 -7.69 -3.71
CA LEU A 61 18.25 -7.12 -2.40
C LEU A 61 17.22 -7.48 -1.31
N PRO A 62 15.91 -7.24 -1.46
CA PRO A 62 14.95 -7.59 -0.41
C PRO A 62 14.92 -9.10 -0.12
N ALA A 63 15.02 -9.95 -1.15
CA ALA A 63 15.05 -11.40 -0.98
C ALA A 63 16.29 -11.88 -0.20
N VAL A 64 17.47 -11.38 -0.56
CA VAL A 64 18.73 -11.74 0.14
C VAL A 64 18.74 -11.16 1.55
N ALA A 65 18.25 -9.94 1.76
CA ALA A 65 18.21 -9.30 3.07
C ALA A 65 17.38 -10.10 4.08
N VAL A 66 16.17 -10.55 3.70
CA VAL A 66 15.33 -11.36 4.61
C VAL A 66 15.93 -12.74 4.88
N LEU A 67 16.56 -13.37 3.89
CA LEU A 67 17.24 -14.66 4.07
C LEU A 67 18.48 -14.55 4.96
N ALA A 68 19.27 -13.50 4.77
CA ALA A 68 20.45 -13.22 5.59
C ALA A 68 20.03 -12.94 7.05
N GLN A 69 18.99 -12.13 7.26
CA GLN A 69 18.45 -11.85 8.59
C GLN A 69 17.90 -13.11 9.26
N ALA A 70 17.17 -13.96 8.52
CA ALA A 70 16.62 -15.19 9.05
C ALA A 70 17.73 -16.15 9.50
N LYS A 71 18.79 -16.27 8.69
CA LYS A 71 19.99 -17.03 9.05
C LYS A 71 20.69 -16.46 10.29
N ASP A 72 20.88 -15.15 10.37
CA ASP A 72 21.55 -14.49 11.51
C ASP A 72 20.77 -14.71 12.83
N GLN A 73 19.45 -14.72 12.76
CA GLN A 73 18.58 -14.99 13.91
C GLN A 73 18.34 -16.48 14.20
N GLY A 74 18.84 -17.39 13.36
CA GLY A 74 18.57 -18.82 13.48
C GLY A 74 17.10 -19.20 13.30
N MET A 75 16.34 -18.41 12.55
CA MET A 75 14.90 -18.59 12.33
C MET A 75 14.61 -19.03 10.89
N ARG A 76 13.51 -19.76 10.70
CA ARG A 76 12.89 -19.96 9.38
C ARG A 76 12.24 -18.65 8.95
N LEU A 77 12.17 -18.41 7.64
CA LEU A 77 11.51 -17.23 7.10
C LEU A 77 10.04 -17.13 7.55
N SER A 78 9.32 -18.26 7.63
CA SER A 78 7.94 -18.32 8.13
C SER A 78 7.82 -17.86 9.58
N GLU A 79 8.80 -18.17 10.43
CA GLU A 79 8.82 -17.78 11.83
C GLU A 79 9.07 -16.28 11.96
N MET A 80 9.97 -15.72 11.15
CA MET A 80 10.20 -14.28 11.10
C MET A 80 8.95 -13.52 10.65
N VAL A 81 8.27 -13.99 9.60
CA VAL A 81 7.00 -13.38 9.15
C VAL A 81 5.94 -13.44 10.25
N ALA A 82 5.88 -14.52 11.03
CA ALA A 82 4.95 -14.64 12.15
C ALA A 82 5.23 -13.66 13.30
N THR A 83 6.41 -13.01 13.34
CA THR A 83 6.69 -11.92 14.31
C THR A 83 6.14 -10.56 13.88
N LEU A 84 5.77 -10.41 12.61
CA LEU A 84 5.18 -9.17 12.10
C LEU A 84 3.69 -9.11 12.45
N PRO A 85 3.09 -7.90 12.53
CA PRO A 85 1.65 -7.77 12.68
C PRO A 85 0.93 -8.54 11.57
N SER A 86 -0.07 -9.34 11.96
CA SER A 86 -0.92 -10.06 11.02
C SER A 86 -1.68 -9.07 10.14
N ARG A 87 -1.26 -8.93 8.89
CA ARG A 87 -1.85 -8.01 7.92
C ARG A 87 -2.01 -8.72 6.58
N PHE A 88 -3.25 -8.78 6.11
CA PHE A 88 -3.61 -9.41 4.87
C PHE A 88 -4.11 -8.35 3.91
N MET A 89 -3.51 -8.32 2.73
CA MET A 89 -3.83 -7.35 1.69
C MET A 89 -4.35 -8.08 0.46
N LYS A 90 -5.46 -7.60 -0.09
CA LYS A 90 -5.91 -7.98 -1.43
C LYS A 90 -6.30 -6.76 -2.23
N ALA A 91 -6.23 -6.91 -3.54
CA ALA A 91 -6.66 -5.90 -4.48
C ALA A 91 -7.39 -6.53 -5.65
N ASP A 92 -8.38 -5.82 -6.16
CA ASP A 92 -9.07 -6.17 -7.40
C ASP A 92 -9.56 -4.88 -8.10
N ARG A 93 -10.32 -5.03 -9.18
CA ARG A 93 -10.77 -3.94 -10.03
C ARG A 93 -12.16 -4.18 -10.60
N VAL A 94 -12.91 -3.09 -10.72
CA VAL A 94 -14.09 -3.01 -11.59
C VAL A 94 -13.66 -2.37 -12.90
N LYS A 95 -13.91 -3.07 -14.01
CA LYS A 95 -13.59 -2.60 -15.36
C LYS A 95 -14.68 -1.69 -15.89
N GLU A 96 -14.41 -1.05 -17.02
CA GLU A 96 -15.36 -0.20 -17.74
C GLU A 96 -15.82 1.02 -16.93
N VAL A 97 -15.01 1.49 -15.98
CA VAL A 97 -15.29 2.69 -15.18
C VAL A 97 -14.51 3.88 -15.76
N PRO A 98 -15.11 4.70 -16.65
CA PRO A 98 -14.50 5.92 -17.17
C PRO A 98 -14.36 7.00 -16.07
N GLY A 99 -13.52 8.00 -16.35
CA GLY A 99 -13.15 9.01 -15.35
C GLY A 99 -14.28 9.93 -14.89
N ASP A 100 -15.24 10.19 -15.75
CA ASP A 100 -16.46 10.95 -15.44
C ASP A 100 -17.38 10.22 -14.45
N ARG A 101 -17.33 8.88 -14.39
CA ARG A 101 -18.00 8.08 -13.33
C ARG A 101 -17.11 7.88 -12.09
N ALA A 102 -15.81 7.71 -12.29
CA ALA A 102 -14.86 7.50 -11.20
C ALA A 102 -14.72 8.75 -10.29
N ALA A 103 -14.62 9.94 -10.87
CA ALA A 103 -14.33 11.17 -10.12
C ALA A 103 -15.44 11.54 -9.12
N PRO A 104 -16.75 11.54 -9.50
CA PRO A 104 -17.82 11.78 -8.54
C PRO A 104 -17.86 10.76 -7.40
N PHE A 105 -17.62 9.47 -7.71
CA PHE A 105 -17.57 8.42 -6.69
C PHE A 105 -16.44 8.67 -5.69
N LEU A 106 -15.21 8.93 -6.17
CA LEU A 106 -14.07 9.20 -5.29
C LEU A 106 -14.33 10.44 -4.43
N HIS A 107 -14.86 11.51 -5.02
CA HIS A 107 -15.21 12.71 -4.28
C HIS A 107 -16.27 12.45 -3.19
N ALA A 108 -17.28 11.63 -3.49
CA ALA A 108 -18.30 11.25 -2.51
C ALA A 108 -17.74 10.39 -1.38
N ILE A 109 -16.87 9.41 -1.69
CA ILE A 109 -16.17 8.60 -0.69
C ILE A 109 -15.27 9.49 0.20
N GLU A 110 -14.58 10.48 -0.36
CA GLU A 110 -13.74 11.40 0.40
C GLU A 110 -14.57 12.27 1.35
N THR A 111 -15.61 12.93 0.84
CA THR A 111 -16.22 14.08 1.53
C THR A 111 -17.50 13.75 2.30
N SER A 112 -18.18 12.66 1.97
CA SER A 112 -19.52 12.38 2.51
C SER A 112 -19.56 11.14 3.40
N GLN A 113 -19.71 11.35 4.71
CA GLN A 113 -19.94 10.25 5.66
C GLN A 113 -21.23 9.49 5.33
N SER A 114 -22.31 10.17 4.95
CA SER A 114 -23.56 9.50 4.60
C SER A 114 -23.40 8.61 3.36
N PHE A 115 -22.64 9.07 2.34
CA PHE A 115 -22.32 8.25 1.19
C PHE A 115 -21.50 7.01 1.59
N ARG A 116 -20.47 7.18 2.43
CA ARG A 116 -19.69 6.05 2.95
C ARG A 116 -20.54 5.06 3.73
N SER A 117 -21.40 5.55 4.64
CA SER A 117 -22.31 4.69 5.43
C SER A 117 -23.28 3.90 4.55
N ASN A 118 -23.82 4.53 3.49
CA ASN A 118 -24.69 3.87 2.52
C ASN A 118 -23.92 2.85 1.67
N PHE A 119 -22.69 3.17 1.28
CA PHE A 119 -21.82 2.25 0.55
C PHE A 119 -21.46 1.05 1.43
N SER A 120 -20.90 1.25 2.61
CA SER A 120 -20.76 0.20 3.63
C SER A 120 -20.52 0.82 5.01
N PRO A 121 -21.23 0.37 6.06
CA PRO A 121 -20.97 0.81 7.43
C PRO A 121 -19.50 0.61 7.86
N LEU A 122 -18.80 -0.37 7.27
CA LEU A 122 -17.39 -0.66 7.53
C LEU A 122 -16.44 0.49 7.18
N ILE A 123 -16.85 1.40 6.29
CA ILE A 123 -16.02 2.53 5.85
C ILE A 123 -16.59 3.88 6.26
N ALA A 124 -17.64 3.92 7.08
CA ALA A 124 -18.35 5.16 7.42
C ALA A 124 -17.43 6.22 8.04
N GLU A 125 -16.59 5.81 9.00
CA GLU A 125 -15.83 6.69 9.89
C GLU A 125 -14.32 6.36 9.84
N PRO A 126 -13.62 6.79 8.78
CA PRO A 126 -12.16 6.71 8.76
C PRO A 126 -11.56 7.71 9.75
N GLU A 127 -10.48 7.33 10.44
CA GLU A 127 -9.69 8.26 11.26
C GLU A 127 -8.86 9.21 10.40
N ALA A 128 -8.45 8.75 9.21
CA ALA A 128 -7.68 9.54 8.27
C ALA A 128 -8.04 9.20 6.83
N ILE A 129 -8.08 10.23 5.99
CA ILE A 129 -8.26 10.13 4.54
C ILE A 129 -7.04 10.74 3.86
N SER A 130 -6.49 10.04 2.87
CA SER A 130 -5.43 10.55 2.00
C SER A 130 -5.91 10.53 0.56
N THR A 131 -5.68 11.64 -0.15
CA THR A 131 -6.03 11.85 -1.57
C THR A 131 -4.82 11.85 -2.50
N VAL A 132 -3.66 11.40 -2.02
CA VAL A 132 -2.39 11.40 -2.78
C VAL A 132 -2.51 10.65 -4.11
N ASP A 133 -3.27 9.54 -4.14
CA ASP A 133 -3.42 8.70 -5.34
C ASP A 133 -4.77 7.96 -5.34
N GLY A 134 -5.86 8.68 -5.53
CA GLY A 134 -7.21 8.18 -5.21
C GLY A 134 -7.53 8.38 -3.72
N VAL A 135 -8.56 7.71 -3.20
CA VAL A 135 -9.03 7.93 -1.82
C VAL A 135 -8.67 6.74 -0.95
N ARG A 136 -7.70 6.93 -0.07
CA ARG A 136 -7.25 5.94 0.91
C ARG A 136 -7.73 6.32 2.30
N MET A 137 -8.51 5.42 2.90
CA MET A 137 -9.04 5.51 4.25
C MET A 137 -8.24 4.62 5.20
N ALA A 138 -7.93 5.13 6.39
CA ALA A 138 -7.37 4.37 7.51
C ALA A 138 -8.34 4.43 8.70
N PHE A 139 -8.47 3.31 9.39
CA PHE A 139 -9.45 3.12 10.47
C PHE A 139 -8.75 2.83 11.81
N ALA A 140 -9.46 3.07 12.92
CA ALA A 140 -8.96 2.89 14.29
C ALA A 140 -8.44 1.48 14.59
N ASN A 141 -9.02 0.47 13.95
CA ASN A 141 -8.61 -0.92 14.07
C ASN A 141 -7.38 -1.27 13.20
N GLY A 142 -6.79 -0.27 12.53
CA GLY A 142 -5.67 -0.41 11.62
C GLY A 142 -6.05 -0.84 10.20
N ASP A 143 -7.30 -1.16 9.91
CA ASP A 143 -7.73 -1.51 8.55
C ASP A 143 -7.51 -0.36 7.58
N THR A 144 -7.36 -0.70 6.31
CA THR A 144 -7.23 0.29 5.25
C THR A 144 -8.04 -0.12 4.03
N VAL A 145 -8.71 0.87 3.43
CA VAL A 145 -9.48 0.71 2.20
C VAL A 145 -9.07 1.82 1.25
N HIS A 146 -8.72 1.48 0.03
CA HIS A 146 -8.23 2.43 -0.96
C HIS A 146 -8.94 2.24 -2.29
N PHE A 147 -9.65 3.27 -2.72
CA PHE A 147 -10.23 3.35 -4.06
C PHE A 147 -9.37 4.21 -4.96
N ARG A 148 -9.07 3.73 -6.16
CA ARG A 148 -8.20 4.43 -7.09
C ARG A 148 -8.63 4.22 -8.53
N GLN A 149 -8.86 5.31 -9.26
CA GLN A 149 -8.98 5.24 -10.70
C GLN A 149 -7.62 4.87 -11.33
N SER A 150 -7.60 3.89 -12.21
CA SER A 150 -6.39 3.55 -12.97
C SER A 150 -6.06 4.64 -13.98
N GLY A 151 -4.78 5.01 -14.05
CA GLY A 151 -4.27 5.93 -15.09
C GLY A 151 -4.06 5.26 -16.44
N ASN A 152 -4.16 3.93 -16.53
CA ASN A 152 -3.80 3.15 -17.72
C ASN A 152 -5.01 2.54 -18.44
N ALA A 153 -6.17 2.48 -17.78
CA ALA A 153 -7.37 1.84 -18.30
C ALA A 153 -8.62 2.42 -17.60
N PRO A 154 -9.81 2.35 -18.24
CA PRO A 154 -11.07 2.73 -17.60
C PRO A 154 -11.46 1.68 -16.55
N GLU A 155 -10.80 1.69 -15.40
CA GLU A 155 -11.03 0.76 -14.30
C GLU A 155 -10.87 1.47 -12.95
N MET A 156 -11.71 1.08 -11.99
CA MET A 156 -11.61 1.47 -10.59
C MET A 156 -10.98 0.33 -9.80
N ARG A 157 -9.87 0.59 -9.13
CA ARG A 157 -9.16 -0.38 -8.29
C ARG A 157 -9.55 -0.21 -6.84
N ILE A 158 -9.65 -1.34 -6.16
CA ILE A 158 -9.90 -1.42 -4.72
C ILE A 158 -8.74 -2.18 -4.09
N TYR A 159 -8.16 -1.62 -3.03
CA TYR A 159 -7.17 -2.27 -2.19
C TYR A 159 -7.70 -2.32 -0.77
N ILE A 160 -7.67 -3.49 -0.15
CA ILE A 160 -8.12 -3.71 1.22
C ILE A 160 -7.01 -4.39 1.99
N GLU A 161 -6.73 -3.87 3.18
CA GLU A 161 -5.81 -4.46 4.13
C GLU A 161 -6.47 -4.58 5.50
N THR A 162 -6.55 -5.80 6.04
CA THR A 162 -7.11 -6.04 7.38
C THR A 162 -6.24 -7.02 8.17
N ASP A 163 -6.66 -7.32 9.39
CA ASP A 163 -6.04 -8.27 10.32
C ASP A 163 -6.34 -9.75 10.04
N SER A 164 -7.30 -10.06 9.16
CA SER A 164 -7.71 -11.44 8.80
C SER A 164 -7.85 -11.62 7.29
N ALA A 165 -7.44 -12.78 6.79
CA ALA A 165 -7.61 -13.15 5.39
C ALA A 165 -9.10 -13.22 5.01
N GLU A 166 -9.92 -13.86 5.86
CA GLU A 166 -11.36 -14.02 5.65
C GLU A 166 -12.09 -12.68 5.60
N LYS A 167 -11.72 -11.76 6.50
CA LYS A 167 -12.29 -10.40 6.53
C LYS A 167 -11.89 -9.61 5.29
N THR A 168 -10.62 -9.68 4.89
CA THR A 168 -10.11 -9.04 3.67
C THR A 168 -10.87 -9.52 2.43
N ASP A 169 -11.07 -10.84 2.30
CA ASP A 169 -11.75 -11.47 1.18
C ASP A 169 -13.23 -11.09 1.10
N ARG A 170 -13.90 -11.13 2.25
CA ARG A 170 -15.30 -10.74 2.37
C ARG A 170 -15.49 -9.27 2.01
N MET A 171 -14.68 -8.38 2.56
CA MET A 171 -14.78 -6.94 2.27
C MET A 171 -14.50 -6.65 0.79
N LEU A 172 -13.48 -7.29 0.20
CA LEU A 172 -13.14 -7.05 -1.21
C LEU A 172 -14.28 -7.51 -2.11
N SER A 173 -14.83 -8.70 -1.87
CA SER A 173 -15.95 -9.23 -2.63
C SER A 173 -17.19 -8.33 -2.51
N GLU A 174 -17.54 -7.89 -1.29
CA GLU A 174 -18.65 -6.96 -1.06
C GLU A 174 -18.45 -5.64 -1.81
N PHE A 175 -17.26 -5.05 -1.74
CA PHE A 175 -17.01 -3.74 -2.33
C PHE A 175 -16.94 -3.80 -3.85
N ILE A 176 -16.43 -4.89 -4.44
CA ILE A 176 -16.48 -5.10 -5.89
C ILE A 176 -17.93 -5.20 -6.37
N ALA A 177 -18.78 -5.97 -5.68
CA ALA A 177 -20.19 -6.08 -6.03
C ALA A 177 -20.91 -4.73 -5.95
N LYS A 178 -20.80 -4.04 -4.81
CA LYS A 178 -21.43 -2.73 -4.61
C LYS A 178 -20.92 -1.66 -5.57
N LEU A 179 -19.61 -1.65 -5.84
CA LEU A 179 -19.03 -0.70 -6.77
C LEU A 179 -19.61 -0.91 -8.18
N SER A 180 -19.73 -2.16 -8.62
CA SER A 180 -20.29 -2.51 -9.93
C SER A 180 -21.78 -2.14 -10.08
N GLU A 181 -22.52 -2.05 -8.97
CA GLU A 181 -23.91 -1.57 -8.94
C GLU A 181 -23.99 -0.03 -8.91
N THR A 182 -22.99 0.63 -8.32
CA THR A 182 -22.99 2.08 -8.08
C THR A 182 -22.47 2.86 -9.29
N ILE A 183 -21.43 2.34 -9.96
CA ILE A 183 -20.73 2.98 -11.08
C ILE A 183 -20.29 1.96 -12.12
#